data_AF-A0A3M8D799-F1
#
_entry.id   AF-A0A3M8D799-F1
#
_cell.length_a   1.000
_cell.length_b   1.000
_cell.length_c   1.000
_cell.angle_alpha   90.00
_cell.angle_beta   90.00
_cell.angle_gamma   90.00
#
_symmetry.space_group_name_H-M   'P 1'
#
loop_
_entity.id
_entity.type
_entity.pdbx_description
1 polymer ?
#
loop_
_entity_poly.entity_id
_entity_poly.type
_entity_poly.pdbx_seq_one_letter_code
_entity_poly.pdbx_strand_id
1 'polypeptide(L)'
;MSKHMIPRVAVRSAAFGVLFMAFFGTLWAGIGIGGLQGWGFLWLLILSLLFGFTLFIGGIMLIKASRKLSNEMTEADSRRFMRTGTWFGIIFGLEGVMIGIASAICSATNHFDFFFPVMAIIVGAHFFPLAHLFRIRFHYIAGSLLCLLGAATLLLMPARVPLGNHQIVTWWVSVGFGSALILWGTGAVVLLKGRWLLNKGLNGPKQ
;
A
#
# COMPACT_ATOMS: atom_id res chain seq x y z
N MET A 1 -28.30 21.38 -15.10
CA MET A 1 -27.33 21.46 -13.98
C MET A 1 -27.14 20.05 -13.40
N SER A 2 -26.05 19.35 -13.73
CA SER A 2 -25.78 18.03 -13.17
C SER A 2 -25.27 18.17 -11.73
N LYS A 3 -26.13 17.86 -10.76
CA LYS A 3 -25.74 17.80 -9.34
C LYS A 3 -24.75 16.65 -9.17
N HIS A 4 -23.55 16.97 -8.68
CA HIS A 4 -22.52 15.98 -8.33
C HIS A 4 -23.03 15.06 -7.19
N MET A 5 -23.79 14.01 -7.50
CA MET A 5 -23.96 12.88 -6.60
C MET A 5 -22.59 12.23 -6.41
N ILE A 6 -22.19 11.99 -5.16
CA ILE A 6 -20.97 11.22 -4.89
C ILE A 6 -21.28 9.77 -5.25
N PRO A 7 -20.64 9.20 -6.30
CA PRO A 7 -20.97 7.86 -6.74
C PRO A 7 -20.47 6.85 -5.72
N ARG A 8 -21.23 5.78 -5.50
CA ARG A 8 -20.83 4.64 -4.66
C ARG A 8 -19.44 4.11 -5.00
N VAL A 9 -19.07 4.17 -6.29
CA VAL A 9 -17.75 3.77 -6.81
C VAL A 9 -16.62 4.55 -6.14
N ALA A 10 -16.75 5.86 -5.90
CA ALA A 10 -15.68 6.66 -5.30
C ALA A 10 -15.36 6.22 -3.86
N VAL A 11 -16.40 5.97 -3.05
CA VAL A 11 -16.25 5.49 -1.67
C VAL A 11 -15.72 4.06 -1.65
N ARG A 12 -16.19 3.21 -2.57
CA ARG A 12 -15.75 1.81 -2.69
C ARG A 12 -14.30 1.70 -3.15
N SER A 13 -13.87 2.51 -4.12
CA SER A 13 -12.47 2.58 -4.56
C SER A 13 -11.55 3.05 -3.43
N ALA A 14 -11.96 4.06 -2.64
CA ALA A 14 -11.21 4.45 -1.44
C ALA A 14 -11.10 3.29 -0.45
N ALA A 15 -12.20 2.58 -0.19
CA ALA A 15 -12.20 1.45 0.73
C ALA A 15 -11.30 0.29 0.28
N PHE A 16 -11.30 -0.05 -1.02
CA PHE A 16 -10.36 -1.01 -1.57
C PHE A 16 -8.91 -0.55 -1.40
N GLY A 17 -8.63 0.74 -1.65
CA GLY A 17 -7.31 1.31 -1.38
C GLY A 17 -6.87 1.10 0.07
N VAL A 18 -7.76 1.33 1.05
CA VAL A 18 -7.46 1.07 2.47
C VAL A 18 -7.13 -0.40 2.73
N LEU A 19 -7.88 -1.34 2.15
CA LEU A 19 -7.64 -2.77 2.33
C LEU A 19 -6.28 -3.20 1.76
N PHE A 20 -5.94 -2.72 0.57
CA PHE A 20 -4.63 -2.94 -0.05
C PHE A 20 -3.50 -2.40 0.84
N MET A 21 -3.62 -1.15 1.29
CA MET A 21 -2.63 -0.52 2.16
C MET A 21 -2.48 -1.23 3.51
N ALA A 22 -3.58 -1.73 4.08
CA ALA A 22 -3.56 -2.49 5.33
C ALA A 22 -2.82 -3.83 5.15
N PHE A 23 -3.14 -4.57 4.09
CA PHE A 23 -2.55 -5.87 3.80
C PHE A 23 -1.05 -5.75 3.50
N PHE A 24 -0.67 -4.96 2.51
CA PHE A 24 0.73 -4.79 2.13
C PHE A 24 1.54 -4.09 3.22
N GLY A 25 0.98 -3.11 3.92
CA GLY A 25 1.66 -2.48 5.06
C GLY A 25 2.02 -3.50 6.15
N THR A 26 1.13 -4.47 6.40
CA THR A 26 1.40 -5.54 7.37
C THR A 26 2.45 -6.53 6.88
N LEU A 27 2.46 -6.88 5.59
CA LEU A 27 3.53 -7.70 5.01
C LEU A 27 4.89 -7.01 5.10
N TRP A 28 4.96 -5.72 4.81
CA TRP A 28 6.17 -4.91 4.97
C TRP A 28 6.64 -4.85 6.42
N ALA A 29 5.73 -4.72 7.38
CA ALA A 29 6.07 -4.79 8.80
C ALA A 29 6.67 -6.16 9.17
N GLY A 30 6.14 -7.24 8.60
CA GLY A 30 6.69 -8.59 8.74
C GLY A 30 8.15 -8.69 8.28
N ILE A 31 8.50 -8.05 7.16
CA ILE A 31 9.89 -7.95 6.68
C ILE A 31 10.76 -7.19 7.69
N GLY A 32 10.27 -6.07 8.22
CA GLY A 32 10.97 -5.28 9.23
C GLY A 32 11.24 -6.08 10.51
N ILE A 33 10.24 -6.85 10.97
CA ILE A 33 10.37 -7.77 12.10
C ILE A 33 11.40 -8.88 11.80
N GLY A 34 11.40 -9.44 10.60
CA GLY A 34 12.41 -10.41 10.16
C GLY A 34 13.83 -9.83 10.18
N GLY A 35 13.98 -8.55 9.85
CA GLY A 35 15.24 -7.82 9.93
C GLY A 35 15.82 -7.71 11.35
N LEU A 36 14.98 -7.78 12.39
CA LEU A 36 15.39 -7.73 13.79
C LEU A 36 15.95 -9.06 14.31
N GLN A 37 15.91 -10.13 13.51
CA GLN A 37 16.51 -11.44 13.83
C GLN A 37 16.12 -11.96 15.24
N GLY A 38 14.83 -11.87 15.56
CA GLY A 38 14.25 -12.35 16.82
C GLY A 38 14.11 -11.29 17.93
N TRP A 39 14.75 -10.13 17.80
CA TRP A 39 14.62 -9.07 18.81
C TRP A 39 13.23 -8.42 18.76
N GLY A 40 12.54 -8.35 19.90
CA GLY A 40 11.24 -7.67 20.03
C GLY A 40 10.09 -8.28 19.20
N PHE A 41 10.26 -9.51 18.70
CA PHE A 41 9.36 -10.15 17.73
C PHE A 41 7.87 -10.09 18.13
N LEU A 42 7.53 -10.57 19.33
CA LEU A 42 6.13 -10.70 19.75
C LEU A 42 5.41 -9.36 19.82
N TRP A 43 6.01 -8.36 20.48
CA TRP A 43 5.36 -7.05 20.66
C TRP A 43 5.20 -6.30 19.34
N LEU A 44 6.22 -6.36 18.47
CA LEU A 44 6.16 -5.71 17.16
C LEU A 44 5.17 -6.41 16.22
N LEU A 45 5.07 -7.73 16.29
CA LEU A 45 4.07 -8.50 15.55
C LEU A 45 2.66 -8.11 16.00
N ILE A 46 2.40 -8.10 17.31
CA ILE A 46 1.09 -7.69 17.86
C ILE A 46 0.76 -6.27 17.42
N LEU A 47 1.69 -5.33 17.56
CA LEU A 47 1.47 -3.93 17.15
C LEU A 47 1.16 -3.81 15.65
N SER A 48 1.91 -4.53 14.82
CA SER A 48 1.72 -4.52 13.37
C SER A 48 0.36 -5.10 12.96
N LEU A 49 -0.04 -6.20 13.59
CA LEU A 49 -1.36 -6.80 13.39
C LEU A 49 -2.48 -5.86 13.85
N LEU A 50 -2.31 -5.15 14.97
CA LEU A 50 -3.28 -4.18 15.46
C LEU A 50 -3.50 -3.05 14.44
N PHE A 51 -2.43 -2.46 13.89
CA PHE A 51 -2.55 -1.42 12.87
C PHE A 51 -3.20 -1.94 11.58
N GLY A 52 -2.70 -3.07 11.06
CA GLY A 52 -3.26 -3.72 9.88
C GLY A 52 -4.74 -4.06 10.04
N PHE A 53 -5.11 -4.69 11.15
CA PHE A 53 -6.48 -5.10 11.44
C PHE A 53 -7.42 -3.91 11.62
N THR A 54 -6.97 -2.85 12.29
CA THR A 54 -7.77 -1.62 12.46
C THR A 54 -8.11 -0.98 11.11
N LEU A 55 -7.12 -0.85 10.21
CA LEU A 55 -7.36 -0.33 8.86
C LEU A 55 -8.22 -1.28 8.03
N PHE A 56 -8.01 -2.59 8.16
CA PHE A 56 -8.78 -3.62 7.46
C PHE A 56 -10.27 -3.56 7.83
N ILE A 57 -10.59 -3.51 9.13
CA ILE A 57 -11.96 -3.30 9.61
C ILE A 57 -12.51 -1.97 9.07
N GLY A 58 -11.72 -0.90 9.13
CA GLY A 58 -12.11 0.41 8.60
C GLY A 58 -12.51 0.36 7.12
N GLY A 59 -11.73 -0.33 6.29
CA GLY A 59 -12.03 -0.57 4.88
C GLY A 59 -13.32 -1.37 4.68
N ILE A 60 -13.51 -2.47 5.42
CA ILE A 60 -14.75 -3.28 5.34
C ILE A 60 -15.98 -2.47 5.74
N MET A 61 -15.90 -1.70 6.83
CA MET A 61 -16.99 -0.84 7.29
C MET A 61 -17.34 0.21 6.22
N LEU A 62 -16.34 0.79 5.57
CA LEU A 62 -16.54 1.76 4.50
C LEU A 62 -17.22 1.13 3.27
N ILE A 63 -16.85 -0.10 2.89
CA ILE A 63 -17.54 -0.86 1.83
C ILE A 63 -19.01 -1.11 2.23
N LYS A 64 -19.26 -1.60 3.45
CA LYS A 64 -20.62 -1.86 3.93
C LYS A 64 -21.48 -0.60 3.91
N ALA A 65 -20.94 0.53 4.36
CA ALA A 65 -21.65 1.79 4.40
C ALA A 65 -21.87 2.40 3.00
N SER A 66 -20.95 2.18 2.04
CA SER A 66 -21.11 2.64 0.65
C SER A 66 -22.33 2.03 -0.04
N ARG A 67 -22.85 0.89 0.43
CA ARG A 67 -24.05 0.25 -0.13
C ARG A 67 -25.31 1.13 -0.04
N LYS A 68 -25.31 2.13 0.84
CA LYS A 68 -26.39 3.09 1.01
C LYS A 68 -26.41 4.21 -0.04
N LEU A 69 -25.36 4.31 -0.87
CA LEU A 69 -25.24 5.32 -1.93
C LEU A 69 -25.78 4.78 -3.27
N SER A 70 -26.27 5.69 -4.11
CA SER A 70 -26.76 5.35 -5.46
C SER A 70 -25.68 4.65 -6.29
N ASN A 71 -26.11 3.65 -7.05
CA ASN A 71 -25.25 2.80 -7.89
C ASN A 71 -25.34 3.18 -9.38
N GLU A 72 -25.82 4.38 -9.71
CA GLU A 72 -25.85 4.83 -11.10
C GLU A 72 -24.42 4.91 -11.66
N MET A 73 -24.09 3.94 -12.50
CA MET A 73 -22.91 3.93 -13.35
C MET A 73 -23.40 3.99 -14.79
N THR A 74 -22.88 4.93 -15.57
CA THR A 74 -23.17 4.98 -17.00
C THR A 74 -22.44 3.83 -17.70
N GLU A 75 -22.93 3.35 -18.85
CA GLU A 75 -22.22 2.34 -19.66
C GLU A 75 -20.78 2.76 -20.00
N ALA A 76 -20.55 4.07 -20.21
CA ALA A 76 -19.22 4.62 -20.45
C ALA A 76 -18.27 4.41 -19.25
N ASP A 77 -18.78 4.52 -18.02
CA ASP A 77 -18.00 4.27 -16.80
C ASP A 77 -17.70 2.79 -16.62
N SER A 78 -18.64 1.91 -16.99
CA SER A 78 -18.45 0.45 -16.96
C SER A 78 -17.34 0.00 -17.91
N ARG A 79 -17.39 0.45 -19.19
CA ARG A 79 -16.34 0.12 -20.19
C ARG A 79 -14.97 0.64 -19.76
N ARG A 80 -14.91 1.84 -19.17
CA ARG A 80 -13.67 2.41 -18.64
C ARG A 80 -13.14 1.61 -17.45
N PHE A 81 -14.01 1.14 -16.56
CA PHE A 81 -13.65 0.31 -15.42
C PHE A 81 -13.03 -1.03 -15.84
N MET A 82 -13.62 -1.73 -16.82
CA MET A 82 -13.09 -2.99 -17.34
C MET A 82 -11.69 -2.82 -17.96
N ARG A 83 -11.51 -1.80 -18.82
CA ARG A 83 -10.20 -1.50 -19.42
C ARG A 83 -9.15 -1.16 -18.36
N THR A 84 -9.53 -0.42 -17.33
CA THR A 84 -8.65 -0.08 -16.21
C THR A 84 -8.22 -1.34 -15.44
N GLY A 85 -9.13 -2.30 -15.23
CA GLY A 85 -8.83 -3.57 -14.58
C GLY A 85 -7.81 -4.42 -15.34
N THR A 86 -7.90 -4.49 -16.67
CA THR A 86 -6.92 -5.23 -17.50
C THR A 86 -5.53 -4.61 -17.38
N TRP A 87 -5.40 -3.29 -17.50
CA TRP A 87 -4.12 -2.61 -17.34
C TRP A 87 -3.55 -2.73 -15.93
N PHE A 88 -4.41 -2.69 -14.90
CA PHE A 88 -4.01 -2.98 -13.53
C PHE A 88 -3.37 -4.37 -13.40
N GLY A 89 -4.00 -5.40 -13.97
CA GLY A 89 -3.47 -6.76 -13.95
C GLY A 89 -2.12 -6.89 -14.66
N ILE A 90 -1.94 -6.20 -15.80
CA ILE A 90 -0.66 -6.19 -16.53
C ILE A 90 0.45 -5.52 -15.70
N ILE A 91 0.17 -4.35 -15.12
CA ILE A 91 1.15 -3.62 -14.30
C ILE A 91 1.54 -4.46 -13.07
N PHE A 92 0.56 -5.05 -12.39
CA PHE A 92 0.78 -5.91 -11.23
C PHE A 92 1.53 -7.21 -11.59
N GLY A 93 1.23 -7.79 -12.76
CA GLY A 93 1.97 -8.94 -13.29
C GLY A 93 3.43 -8.60 -13.57
N LEU A 94 3.70 -7.44 -14.17
CA LEU A 94 5.06 -6.97 -14.44
C LEU A 94 5.86 -6.73 -13.15
N GLU A 95 5.22 -6.14 -12.13
CA GLU A 95 5.80 -6.02 -10.79
C GLU A 95 6.20 -7.39 -10.23
N GLY A 96 5.29 -8.38 -10.28
CA GLY A 96 5.57 -9.74 -9.82
C GLY A 96 6.75 -10.39 -10.55
N VAL A 97 6.84 -10.21 -11.88
CA VAL A 97 7.98 -10.67 -12.68
C VAL A 97 9.28 -9.99 -12.24
N MET A 98 9.27 -8.66 -12.04
CA MET A 98 10.46 -7.93 -11.60
C MET A 98 10.92 -8.35 -10.20
N ILE A 99 9.99 -8.56 -9.26
CA ILE A 99 10.31 -9.08 -7.92
C ILE A 99 10.89 -10.50 -8.01
N GLY A 100 10.32 -11.35 -8.86
CA GLY A 100 10.83 -12.71 -9.11
C GLY A 100 12.26 -12.71 -9.66
N ILE A 101 12.54 -11.85 -10.65
CA ILE A 101 13.88 -11.67 -11.21
C ILE A 101 14.85 -11.16 -10.13
N ALA A 102 14.46 -10.14 -9.36
CA ALA A 102 15.30 -9.60 -8.29
C ALA A 102 15.63 -10.67 -7.23
N SER A 103 14.64 -11.48 -6.84
CA SER A 103 14.82 -12.61 -5.91
C SER A 103 15.81 -13.63 -6.45
N ALA A 104 15.66 -14.04 -7.72
CA ALA A 104 16.55 -15.00 -8.36
C ALA A 104 18.00 -14.48 -8.43
N ILE A 105 18.20 -13.22 -8.81
CA ILE A 105 19.53 -12.60 -8.87
C ILE A 105 20.16 -12.50 -7.48
N CYS A 106 19.42 -12.00 -6.47
CA CYS A 106 19.95 -11.85 -5.12
C CYS A 106 20.28 -13.20 -4.47
N SER A 107 19.49 -14.24 -4.76
CA SER A 107 19.74 -15.61 -4.32
C SER A 107 20.96 -16.23 -5.02
N ALA A 108 21.03 -16.14 -6.35
CA ALA A 108 22.14 -16.68 -7.13
C ALA A 108 23.50 -16.01 -6.82
N THR A 109 23.48 -14.76 -6.36
CA THR A 109 24.69 -14.02 -6.00
C THR A 109 25.06 -14.15 -4.51
N ASN A 110 24.28 -14.86 -3.68
CA ASN A 110 24.43 -14.90 -2.22
C ASN A 110 24.35 -13.53 -1.51
N HIS A 111 23.68 -12.55 -2.13
CA HIS A 111 23.52 -11.19 -1.61
C HIS A 111 22.04 -10.89 -1.32
N PHE A 112 21.35 -11.81 -0.62
CA PHE A 112 19.91 -11.68 -0.34
C PHE A 112 19.54 -10.46 0.52
N ASP A 113 20.51 -9.87 1.22
CA ASP A 113 20.30 -8.64 1.99
C ASP A 113 19.78 -7.48 1.11
N PHE A 114 20.15 -7.44 -0.18
CA PHE A 114 19.71 -6.43 -1.15
C PHE A 114 18.28 -6.62 -1.64
N PHE A 115 17.70 -7.81 -1.45
CA PHE A 115 16.41 -8.15 -2.04
C PHE A 115 15.30 -7.19 -1.60
N PHE A 116 15.15 -6.96 -0.29
CA PHE A 116 14.06 -6.12 0.20
C PHE A 116 14.20 -4.62 -0.15
N PRO A 117 15.39 -4.00 -0.11
CA PRO A 117 15.57 -2.66 -0.66
C PRO A 117 15.27 -2.54 -2.16
N VAL A 118 15.73 -3.51 -2.97
CA VAL A 118 15.42 -3.53 -4.40
C VAL A 118 13.92 -3.74 -4.62
N MET A 119 13.30 -4.64 -3.86
CA MET A 119 11.85 -4.83 -3.87
C MET A 119 11.11 -3.54 -3.50
N ALA A 120 11.59 -2.76 -2.53
CA ALA A 120 10.97 -1.48 -2.16
C ALA A 120 11.04 -0.46 -3.31
N ILE A 121 12.09 -0.49 -4.13
CA ILE A 121 12.21 0.36 -5.32
C ILE A 121 11.26 -0.13 -6.42
N ILE A 122 11.17 -1.44 -6.67
CA ILE A 122 10.25 -2.03 -7.67
C ILE A 122 8.79 -1.74 -7.29
N VAL A 123 8.42 -2.02 -6.04
CA VAL A 123 7.12 -1.70 -5.43
C VAL A 123 6.96 -0.18 -5.24
N GLY A 124 8.00 0.64 -5.24
CA GLY A 124 7.82 2.09 -5.35
C GLY A 124 7.44 2.49 -6.77
N ALA A 125 8.15 1.93 -7.76
CA ALA A 125 8.02 2.26 -9.17
C ALA A 125 6.67 1.85 -9.76
N HIS A 126 6.09 0.71 -9.32
CA HIS A 126 4.79 0.25 -9.80
C HIS A 126 3.65 1.28 -9.54
N PHE A 127 3.80 2.12 -8.51
CA PHE A 127 2.80 3.13 -8.17
C PHE A 127 2.75 4.27 -9.21
N PHE A 128 3.81 4.52 -9.99
CA PHE A 128 3.80 5.57 -11.01
C PHE A 128 2.86 5.27 -12.19
N PRO A 129 2.94 4.08 -12.83
CA PRO A 129 1.93 3.65 -13.80
C PRO A 129 0.52 3.64 -13.21
N LEU A 130 0.37 3.18 -11.96
CA LEU A 130 -0.91 3.13 -11.25
C LEU A 130 -1.51 4.53 -11.06
N ALA A 131 -0.67 5.49 -10.67
CA ALA A 131 -1.08 6.87 -10.47
C ALA A 131 -1.55 7.52 -11.76
N HIS A 132 -0.92 7.19 -12.89
CA HIS A 132 -1.37 7.63 -14.21
C HIS A 132 -2.69 6.95 -14.62
N LEU A 133 -2.79 5.64 -14.41
CA LEU A 133 -3.95 4.83 -14.79
C LEU A 133 -5.22 5.24 -14.03
N PHE A 134 -5.12 5.43 -12.70
CA PHE A 134 -6.26 5.82 -11.85
C PHE A 134 -6.40 7.33 -11.65
N ARG A 135 -5.44 8.14 -12.11
CA ARG A 135 -5.38 9.60 -11.93
C ARG A 135 -5.43 10.07 -10.47
N ILE A 136 -4.84 9.29 -9.55
CA ILE A 136 -4.85 9.58 -8.11
C ILE A 136 -3.45 10.04 -7.67
N ARG A 137 -3.33 11.34 -7.37
CA ARG A 137 -2.05 11.98 -6.96
C ARG A 137 -1.38 11.34 -5.75
N PHE A 138 -2.15 10.74 -4.85
CA PHE A 138 -1.61 10.08 -3.65
C PHE A 138 -0.70 8.89 -3.98
N HIS A 139 -0.91 8.21 -5.11
CA HIS A 139 -0.05 7.10 -5.51
C HIS A 139 1.34 7.58 -5.95
N TYR A 140 1.45 8.78 -6.56
CA TYR A 140 2.76 9.38 -6.86
C TYR A 140 3.57 9.64 -5.60
N ILE A 141 2.93 10.11 -4.53
CA ILE A 141 3.59 10.41 -3.26
C ILE A 141 4.06 9.10 -2.60
N ALA A 142 3.16 8.11 -2.47
CA ALA A 142 3.51 6.82 -1.86
C ALA A 142 4.63 6.11 -2.63
N GLY A 143 4.54 6.06 -3.97
CA GLY A 143 5.58 5.48 -4.83
C GLY A 143 6.93 6.19 -4.68
N SER A 144 6.93 7.52 -4.69
CA SER A 144 8.16 8.31 -4.50
C SER A 144 8.79 8.06 -3.13
N LEU A 145 7.99 8.04 -2.06
CA LEU A 145 8.49 7.77 -0.71
C LEU A 145 9.09 6.37 -0.59
N LEU A 146 8.49 5.36 -1.21
CA LEU A 146 9.02 3.99 -1.21
C LEU A 146 10.32 3.87 -2.02
N CYS A 147 10.39 4.49 -3.21
CA CYS A 147 11.62 4.54 -4.00
C CYS A 147 12.74 5.25 -3.24
N LEU A 148 12.44 6.42 -2.65
CA LEU A 148 13.41 7.18 -1.87
C LEU A 148 13.86 6.42 -0.63
N LEU A 149 12.96 5.72 0.06
CA LEU A 149 13.30 4.89 1.21
C LEU A 149 14.23 3.74 0.83
N GLY A 150 13.94 3.03 -0.26
CA GLY A 150 14.79 1.96 -0.77
C GLY A 150 16.18 2.47 -1.17
N ALA A 151 16.25 3.56 -1.92
CA ALA A 151 17.51 4.19 -2.33
C ALA A 151 18.31 4.73 -1.14
N ALA A 152 17.67 5.45 -0.22
CA ALA A 152 18.30 5.99 0.98
C ALA A 152 18.83 4.87 1.89
N THR A 153 18.10 3.76 2.00
CA THR A 153 18.56 2.59 2.78
C THR A 153 19.85 2.02 2.19
N LEU A 154 19.91 1.85 0.87
CA LEU A 154 21.10 1.33 0.18
C LEU A 154 22.30 2.27 0.25
N LEU A 155 22.07 3.59 0.20
CA LEU A 155 23.14 4.58 0.11
C LEU A 155 23.64 5.08 1.47
N LEU A 156 22.77 5.14 2.48
CA LEU A 156 23.04 5.85 3.73
C LEU A 156 23.15 4.92 4.95
N MET A 157 22.66 3.69 4.86
CA MET A 157 22.59 2.80 6.02
C MET A 157 23.54 1.61 5.88
N PRO A 158 24.23 1.22 6.96
CA PRO A 158 24.98 -0.03 6.98
C PRO A 158 24.03 -1.21 6.79
N ALA A 159 24.50 -2.29 6.14
CA ALA A 159 23.67 -3.48 5.92
C ALA A 159 23.24 -4.16 7.22
N ARG A 160 24.17 -4.20 8.20
CA ARG A 160 23.98 -4.86 9.49
C ARG A 160 24.58 -4.04 10.61
N VAL A 161 23.94 -4.05 11.78
CA VAL A 161 24.42 -3.40 13.00
C VAL A 161 24.25 -4.34 14.19
N PRO A 162 25.26 -4.48 15.06
CA PRO A 162 25.10 -5.20 16.31
C PRO A 162 24.20 -4.42 17.28
N LEU A 163 23.18 -5.07 17.85
CA LEU A 163 22.37 -4.54 18.94
C LEU A 163 22.34 -5.54 20.09
N GLY A 164 23.17 -5.29 21.10
CA GLY A 164 23.41 -6.25 22.18
C GLY A 164 23.96 -7.57 21.61
N ASN A 165 23.28 -8.69 21.91
CA ASN A 165 23.64 -10.02 21.41
C ASN A 165 23.01 -10.37 20.05
N HIS A 166 22.31 -9.43 19.41
CA HIS A 166 21.64 -9.67 18.12
C HIS A 166 22.35 -8.93 16.98
N GLN A 167 22.37 -9.55 15.80
CA GLN A 167 22.78 -8.92 14.56
C GLN A 167 21.52 -8.49 13.81
N ILE A 168 21.29 -7.18 13.69
CA ILE A 168 20.12 -6.66 13.00
C ILE A 168 20.48 -6.42 11.54
N VAL A 169 19.62 -6.86 10.62
CA VAL A 169 19.71 -6.51 9.20
C VAL A 169 19.02 -5.17 9.01
N THR A 170 19.78 -4.09 9.23
CA THR A 170 19.29 -2.71 9.22
C THR A 170 18.55 -2.37 7.94
N TRP A 171 19.00 -2.89 6.80
CA TRP A 171 18.30 -2.68 5.54
C TRP A 171 16.86 -3.18 5.55
N TRP A 172 16.62 -4.38 6.09
CA TRP A 172 15.28 -4.98 6.14
C TRP A 172 14.38 -4.26 7.14
N VAL A 173 14.95 -3.88 8.30
CA VAL A 173 14.25 -3.08 9.32
C VAL A 173 13.78 -1.76 8.74
N SER A 174 14.69 -1.03 8.08
CA SER A 174 14.41 0.30 7.53
C SER A 174 13.36 0.26 6.43
N VAL A 175 13.52 -0.60 5.43
CA VAL A 175 12.54 -0.70 4.34
C VAL A 175 11.24 -1.35 4.80
N GLY A 176 11.31 -2.32 5.71
CA GLY A 176 10.16 -3.00 6.30
C GLY A 176 9.24 -2.04 7.04
N PHE A 177 9.73 -1.47 8.14
CA PHE A 177 8.93 -0.55 8.95
C PHE A 177 8.65 0.77 8.23
N GLY A 178 9.61 1.31 7.48
CA GLY A 178 9.38 2.54 6.73
C GLY A 178 8.27 2.38 5.69
N SER A 179 8.27 1.29 4.91
CA SER A 179 7.20 1.01 3.94
C SER A 179 5.87 0.73 4.64
N ALA A 180 5.87 0.00 5.75
CA ALA A 180 4.67 -0.25 6.55
C ALA A 180 4.03 1.07 7.02
N LEU A 181 4.83 2.00 7.56
CA LEU A 181 4.36 3.30 8.02
C LEU A 181 3.83 4.17 6.87
N ILE A 182 4.51 4.19 5.72
CA ILE A 182 4.04 4.92 4.54
C ILE A 182 2.68 4.38 4.09
N LEU A 183 2.53 3.06 3.99
CA LEU A 183 1.30 2.42 3.53
C LEU A 183 0.16 2.58 4.54
N TRP A 184 0.39 2.30 5.83
CA TRP A 184 -0.62 2.50 6.87
C TRP A 184 -1.02 3.97 7.01
N GLY A 185 -0.06 4.90 6.96
CA GLY A 185 -0.33 6.34 6.98
C GLY A 185 -1.18 6.77 5.78
N THR A 186 -0.82 6.31 4.57
CA THR A 186 -1.60 6.54 3.36
C THR A 186 -3.01 5.94 3.47
N GLY A 187 -3.11 4.70 3.97
CA GLY A 187 -4.37 4.00 4.22
C GLY A 187 -5.27 4.75 5.21
N ALA A 188 -4.72 5.28 6.30
CA ALA A 188 -5.46 6.08 7.27
C ALA A 188 -6.00 7.37 6.63
N VAL A 189 -5.19 8.10 5.86
CA VAL A 189 -5.62 9.30 5.13
C VAL A 189 -6.74 8.98 4.13
N VAL A 190 -6.59 7.90 3.37
CA VAL A 190 -7.62 7.46 2.41
C VAL A 190 -8.90 7.03 3.12
N LEU A 191 -8.80 6.35 4.26
CA LEU A 191 -9.95 5.96 5.08
C LEU A 191 -10.72 7.18 5.58
N LEU A 192 -10.02 8.19 6.12
CA LEU A 192 -10.62 9.44 6.59
C LEU A 192 -11.33 10.19 5.45
N LYS A 193 -10.68 10.29 4.28
CA LYS A 193 -11.30 10.88 3.08
C LYS A 193 -12.51 10.11 2.61
N GLY A 194 -12.44 8.77 2.61
CA GLY A 194 -13.55 7.90 2.26
C GLY A 194 -14.76 8.10 3.18
N ARG A 195 -14.53 8.19 4.49
CA ARG A 195 -15.58 8.50 5.48
C ARG A 195 -16.17 9.89 5.27
N TRP A 196 -15.35 10.89 4.97
CA TRP A 196 -15.83 12.24 4.66
C TRP A 196 -16.71 12.27 3.39
N LEU A 197 -16.30 11.56 2.33
CA LEU A 197 -17.09 11.43 1.10
C LEU A 197 -18.43 10.72 1.37
N LEU A 198 -18.41 9.65 2.16
CA LEU A 198 -19.62 8.94 2.58
C LEU A 198 -20.58 9.87 3.33
N ASN A 199 -20.09 10.63 4.31
CA ASN A 199 -20.93 11.55 5.08
C ASN A 199 -21.54 12.65 4.20
N LYS A 200 -20.77 13.20 3.24
CA LYS A 200 -21.31 14.15 2.25
C LYS A 200 -22.35 13.53 1.33
N GLY A 201 -22.17 12.26 0.93
CA GLY A 201 -23.14 11.55 0.10
C GLY A 201 -24.44 11.22 0.83
N LEU A 202 -24.38 10.94 2.14
CA LEU A 202 -25.56 10.61 2.96
C LEU A 202 -26.31 11.84 3.47
N ASN A 203 -25.59 12.93 3.80
CA ASN A 203 -26.16 14.15 4.38
C ASN A 203 -26.24 15.32 3.36
N GLY A 204 -25.87 15.09 2.11
CA GLY A 204 -26.11 16.05 1.02
C GLY A 204 -27.61 16.32 0.87
N PRO A 205 -28.01 17.51 0.38
CA PRO A 205 -29.43 17.88 0.31
C PRO A 205 -30.23 16.79 -0.39
N LYS A 206 -31.13 16.16 0.36
CA LYS A 206 -32.15 15.25 -0.16
C LYS A 206 -33.03 16.10 -1.10
N GLN A 207 -33.11 15.70 -2.37
CA GLN A 207 -34.12 16.23 -3.28
C GLN A 207 -35.32 15.31 -3.23
#